data_AF-A0A0D6PJD0-F1
#
_entry.id   AF-A0A0D6PJD0-F1
#
_cell.length_a   1.000
_cell.length_b   1.000
_cell.length_c   1.000
_cell.angle_alpha   90.00
_cell.angle_beta   90.00
_cell.angle_gamma   90.00
#
_symmetry.space_group_name_H-M   'P 1'
#
loop_
_entity.id
_entity.type
_entity.pdbx_description
1 polymer ?
#
loop_
_entity_poly.entity_id
_entity_poly.type
_entity_poly.pdbx_seq_one_letter_code
_entity_poly.pdbx_strand_id
1 'polypeptide(L)'
;MEELRNGLDAGRNGRAEVLFQAEVAAGSIQFRLRLDGRNWRIPFSIETTEPENAPQLLNRADGPLEKSQFAPAYENELNGDERDVAVYLDGEKTLTWWHRNVARTQYGIQGWKKTKIYPDFIFTVQRDGESKRITVLETKGDPLDNLDTAYKREALSFLSEHFQWDETTPVGELELVNDGETVEGTLILMSGWQAKLPAHL
;
A
#
# COMPACT_ATOMS: atom_id res chain seq x y z
N MET A 1 13.23 -28.67 18.99
CA MET A 1 11.95 -27.96 19.23
C MET A 1 11.76 -26.83 18.21
N GLU A 2 12.75 -25.96 18.00
CA GLU A 2 12.71 -24.88 16.99
C GLU A 2 12.43 -25.39 15.57
N GLU A 3 13.15 -26.42 15.11
CA GLU A 3 12.98 -26.98 13.76
C GLU A 3 11.59 -27.61 13.53
N LEU A 4 11.03 -28.23 14.57
CA LEU A 4 9.67 -28.79 14.51
C LEU A 4 8.63 -27.67 14.36
N ARG A 5 8.84 -26.56 15.08
CA ARG A 5 7.97 -25.37 15.00
C ARG A 5 8.04 -24.75 13.61
N ASN A 6 9.25 -24.59 13.06
CA ASN A 6 9.45 -24.05 11.72
C ASN A 6 8.79 -24.95 10.65
N GLY A 7 8.93 -26.27 10.76
CA GLY A 7 8.27 -27.22 9.85
C GLY A 7 6.73 -27.15 9.92
N LEU A 8 6.17 -27.04 11.13
CA LEU A 8 4.73 -26.86 11.32
C LEU A 8 4.23 -25.52 10.76
N ASP A 9 4.97 -24.44 10.98
CA ASP A 9 4.62 -23.11 10.45
C ASP A 9 4.68 -23.10 8.92
N ALA A 10 5.71 -23.72 8.31
CA ALA A 10 5.79 -23.87 6.86
C ALA A 10 4.61 -24.68 6.30
N GLY A 11 4.31 -25.84 6.88
CA GLY A 11 3.19 -26.67 6.45
C GLY A 11 1.82 -26.02 6.68
N ARG A 12 1.65 -25.23 7.74
CA ARG A 12 0.44 -24.42 7.95
C ARG A 12 0.32 -23.35 6.87
N ASN A 13 1.38 -22.58 6.63
CA ASN A 13 1.36 -21.47 5.68
C ASN A 13 1.08 -21.96 4.26
N GLY A 14 1.68 -23.08 3.82
CA GLY A 14 1.41 -23.66 2.50
C GLY A 14 -0.04 -24.13 2.33
N ARG A 15 -0.65 -24.74 3.36
CA ARG A 15 -2.09 -25.09 3.31
C ARG A 15 -3.00 -23.87 3.32
N ALA A 16 -2.63 -22.85 4.11
CA ALA A 16 -3.38 -21.59 4.16
C ALA A 16 -3.32 -20.86 2.82
N GLU A 17 -2.18 -20.90 2.12
CA GLU A 17 -2.02 -20.34 0.78
C GLU A 17 -2.96 -21.00 -0.23
N VAL A 18 -2.93 -22.33 -0.33
CA VAL A 18 -3.78 -23.08 -1.25
C VAL A 18 -5.27 -22.77 -1.00
N LEU A 19 -5.68 -22.76 0.27
CA LEU A 19 -7.05 -22.44 0.63
C LEU A 19 -7.38 -20.98 0.28
N PHE A 20 -6.50 -20.03 0.61
CA PHE A 20 -6.70 -18.61 0.34
C PHE A 20 -6.88 -18.36 -1.17
N GLN A 21 -6.01 -18.92 -2.00
CA GLN A 21 -6.09 -18.78 -3.46
C GLN A 21 -7.38 -19.39 -4.02
N ALA A 22 -7.78 -20.57 -3.51
CA ALA A 22 -9.04 -21.20 -3.90
C ALA A 22 -10.26 -20.34 -3.51
N GLU A 23 -10.28 -19.77 -2.31
CA GLU A 23 -11.37 -18.91 -1.85
C GLU A 23 -11.38 -17.55 -2.56
N VAL A 24 -10.22 -17.03 -3.01
CA VAL A 24 -10.15 -15.86 -3.89
C VAL A 24 -10.74 -16.19 -5.26
N ALA A 25 -10.36 -17.32 -5.86
CA ALA A 25 -10.92 -17.77 -7.14
C ALA A 25 -12.44 -18.05 -7.05
N ALA A 26 -12.92 -18.54 -5.91
CA ALA A 26 -14.33 -18.74 -5.63
C ALA A 26 -15.09 -17.44 -5.32
N GLY A 27 -14.37 -16.33 -5.09
CA GLY A 27 -14.95 -15.03 -4.73
C GLY A 27 -15.39 -14.90 -3.27
N SER A 28 -15.11 -15.88 -2.41
CA SER A 28 -15.38 -15.82 -0.97
C SER A 28 -14.41 -14.88 -0.24
N ILE A 29 -13.15 -14.85 -0.69
CA ILE A 29 -12.16 -13.83 -0.29
C ILE A 29 -12.04 -12.86 -1.46
N GLN A 30 -12.06 -11.57 -1.16
CA GLN A 30 -12.11 -10.53 -2.18
C GLN A 30 -11.10 -9.43 -1.87
N PHE A 31 -10.34 -9.04 -2.88
CA PHE A 31 -9.50 -7.85 -2.86
C PHE A 31 -10.13 -6.80 -3.77
N ARG A 32 -10.96 -5.93 -3.18
CA ARG A 32 -11.80 -4.97 -3.91
C ARG A 32 -11.93 -3.68 -3.14
N LEU A 33 -12.23 -2.60 -3.86
CA LEU A 33 -12.66 -1.34 -3.27
C LEU A 33 -14.16 -1.43 -2.99
N ARG A 34 -14.57 -1.21 -1.73
CA ARG A 34 -15.97 -1.34 -1.28
C ARG A 34 -16.62 0.03 -1.10
N LEU A 35 -17.93 0.11 -1.28
CA LEU A 35 -18.76 1.27 -0.87
C LEU A 35 -19.93 0.85 0.04
N ASP A 36 -19.78 -0.22 0.81
CA ASP A 36 -20.84 -0.81 1.63
C ASP A 36 -21.09 -0.07 2.96
N GLY A 37 -20.82 1.24 2.98
CA GLY A 37 -20.93 2.10 4.18
C GLY A 37 -19.91 1.79 5.30
N ARG A 38 -19.10 0.73 5.17
CA ARG A 38 -18.05 0.33 6.13
C ARG A 38 -16.67 0.90 5.78
N ASN A 39 -16.66 1.88 4.89
CA ASN A 39 -15.44 2.53 4.47
C ASN A 39 -14.82 3.32 5.61
N TRP A 40 -13.50 3.24 5.72
CA TRP A 40 -12.76 4.15 6.56
C TRP A 40 -12.96 5.57 6.01
N ARG A 41 -13.56 6.44 6.82
CA ARG A 41 -13.72 7.86 6.47
C ARG A 41 -12.40 8.55 6.72
N ILE A 42 -11.83 9.11 5.66
CA ILE A 42 -10.63 9.91 5.78
C ILE A 42 -10.90 11.07 6.75
N PRO A 43 -10.07 11.26 7.79
CA PRO A 43 -10.22 12.38 8.68
C PRO A 43 -9.78 13.67 7.99
N PHE A 44 -10.38 14.80 8.35
CA PHE A 44 -9.97 16.11 7.85
C PHE A 44 -8.65 16.61 8.48
N SER A 45 -8.27 16.03 9.62
CA SER A 45 -7.04 16.35 10.35
C SER A 45 -6.48 15.10 11.00
N ILE A 46 -5.16 15.03 11.13
CA ILE A 46 -4.47 13.99 11.90
C ILE A 46 -3.74 14.63 13.08
N GLU A 47 -3.68 13.92 14.20
CA GLU A 47 -2.86 14.33 15.33
C GLU A 47 -1.40 13.93 15.07
N THR A 48 -0.47 14.82 15.42
CA THR A 48 0.96 14.53 15.43
C THR A 48 1.51 14.76 16.84
N THR A 49 2.55 14.01 17.18
CA THR A 49 3.31 14.21 18.42
C THR A 49 4.51 15.15 18.22
N GLU A 50 4.77 15.58 16.98
CA GLU A 50 5.87 16.47 16.68
C GLU A 50 5.65 17.87 17.28
N PRO A 51 6.70 18.51 17.80
CA PRO A 51 6.60 19.87 18.30
C PRO A 51 6.30 20.86 17.16
N GLU A 52 5.73 22.02 17.51
CA GLU A 52 5.30 23.05 16.55
C GLU A 52 6.43 23.53 15.60
N ASN A 53 7.68 23.44 16.03
CA ASN A 53 8.87 23.81 15.27
C ASN A 53 9.67 22.61 14.76
N ALA A 54 9.08 21.41 14.72
CA ALA A 54 9.73 20.24 14.17
C ALA A 54 10.09 20.44 12.69
N PRO A 55 11.24 19.88 12.24
CA PRO A 55 11.60 19.91 10.83
C PRO A 55 10.53 19.23 9.97
N GLN A 56 9.96 19.99 9.03
CA GLN A 56 9.04 19.46 8.03
C GLN A 56 9.82 18.82 6.90
N LEU A 57 9.30 17.74 6.34
CA LEU A 57 9.82 17.17 5.11
C LEU A 57 9.49 18.12 3.96
N LEU A 58 10.52 18.56 3.24
CA LEU A 58 10.40 19.49 2.13
C LEU A 58 10.46 18.74 0.78
N ASN A 59 9.84 19.32 -0.24
CA ASN A 59 9.91 18.84 -1.61
C ASN A 59 11.30 19.10 -2.22
N ARG A 60 11.52 18.65 -3.47
CA ARG A 60 12.80 18.80 -4.20
C ARG A 60 13.22 20.27 -4.46
N ALA A 61 12.32 21.23 -4.28
CA ALA A 61 12.56 22.66 -4.47
C ALA A 61 12.67 23.41 -3.12
N ASP A 62 12.93 22.68 -2.02
CA ASP A 62 13.02 23.21 -0.65
C ASP A 62 11.73 23.92 -0.17
N GLY A 63 10.58 23.55 -0.75
CA GLY A 63 9.25 24.04 -0.37
C GLY A 63 8.41 22.98 0.32
N PRO A 64 7.18 23.31 0.77
CA PRO A 64 6.25 22.32 1.32
C PRO A 64 5.90 21.22 0.31
N LEU A 65 5.62 20.02 0.81
CA LEU A 65 5.07 18.93 -0.01
C LEU A 65 3.70 19.34 -0.55
N GLU A 66 3.45 19.07 -1.83
CA GLU A 66 2.25 19.54 -2.53
C GLU A 66 1.20 18.45 -2.74
N LYS A 67 1.62 17.18 -2.72
CA LYS A 67 0.79 16.02 -3.07
C LYS A 67 0.58 15.05 -1.92
N SER A 68 1.17 15.31 -0.76
CA SER A 68 0.86 14.56 0.46
C SER A 68 -0.60 14.77 0.84
N GLN A 69 -1.32 13.68 1.10
CA GLN A 69 -2.72 13.74 1.52
C GLN A 69 -2.90 14.42 2.89
N PHE A 70 -1.87 14.39 3.74
CA PHE A 70 -1.81 15.14 4.99
C PHE A 70 -0.56 16.02 5.01
N ALA A 71 -0.74 17.30 5.31
CA ALA A 71 0.33 18.28 5.38
C ALA A 71 0.25 19.11 6.67
N PRO A 72 1.39 19.51 7.25
CA PRO A 72 2.74 19.12 6.85
C PRO A 72 3.06 17.66 7.23
N ALA A 73 3.98 17.02 6.50
CA ALA A 73 4.63 15.80 6.94
C ALA A 73 5.97 16.16 7.61
N TYR A 74 6.31 15.50 8.70
CA TYR A 74 7.53 15.80 9.44
C TYR A 74 8.65 14.81 9.14
N GLU A 75 9.89 15.28 9.13
CA GLU A 75 11.04 14.43 8.86
C GLU A 75 11.10 13.25 9.85
N ASN A 76 10.90 13.49 11.14
CA ASN A 76 11.01 12.48 12.19
C ASN A 76 9.94 11.39 12.11
N GLU A 77 8.84 11.65 11.41
CA GLU A 77 7.81 10.65 11.22
C GLU A 77 8.26 9.59 10.22
N LEU A 78 9.15 9.89 9.27
CA LEU A 78 9.66 8.98 8.24
C LEU A 78 11.12 8.60 8.48
N ASN A 79 11.48 7.35 8.17
CA ASN A 79 12.89 6.97 8.13
C ASN A 79 13.58 7.57 6.87
N GLY A 80 14.92 7.56 6.81
CA GLY A 80 15.67 8.19 5.70
C GLY A 80 15.27 7.69 4.31
N ASP A 81 15.11 6.37 4.17
CA ASP A 81 14.68 5.70 2.95
C ASP A 81 13.26 6.13 2.54
N GLU A 82 12.33 6.19 3.49
CA GLU A 82 10.96 6.67 3.28
C GLU A 82 10.92 8.14 2.87
N ARG A 83 11.78 9.00 3.43
CA ARG A 83 11.87 10.43 3.07
C ARG A 83 12.22 10.59 1.60
N ASP A 84 13.23 9.86 1.12
CA ASP A 84 13.66 9.93 -0.28
C ASP A 84 12.53 9.51 -1.25
N VAL A 85 11.79 8.47 -0.91
CA VAL A 85 10.64 8.00 -1.69
C VAL A 85 9.51 9.03 -1.66
N ALA A 86 9.17 9.58 -0.49
CA ALA A 86 8.12 10.59 -0.35
C ALA A 86 8.41 11.85 -1.18
N VAL A 87 9.63 12.40 -1.06
CA VAL A 87 10.08 13.56 -1.84
C VAL A 87 10.12 13.24 -3.33
N TYR A 88 10.45 12.00 -3.69
CA TYR A 88 10.40 11.58 -5.08
C TYR A 88 8.97 11.60 -5.60
N LEU A 89 8.04 10.88 -4.95
CA LEU A 89 6.63 10.80 -5.34
C LEU A 89 6.01 12.20 -5.48
N ASP A 90 6.27 13.10 -4.52
CA ASP A 90 5.75 14.47 -4.52
C ASP A 90 6.16 15.27 -5.78
N GLY A 91 7.37 15.02 -6.29
CA GLY A 91 7.89 15.66 -7.50
C GLY A 91 7.32 15.13 -8.83
N GLU A 92 6.64 13.99 -8.84
CA GLU A 92 6.26 13.32 -10.09
C GLU A 92 4.98 13.90 -10.72
N LYS A 93 5.03 14.25 -12.00
CA LYS A 93 3.94 14.98 -12.68
C LYS A 93 2.65 14.17 -12.82
N THR A 94 2.78 12.87 -13.00
CA THR A 94 1.66 11.93 -13.16
C THR A 94 1.04 11.54 -11.82
N LEU A 95 1.70 11.85 -10.70
CA LEU A 95 1.19 11.57 -9.37
C LEU A 95 0.14 12.60 -8.97
N THR A 96 -1.02 12.12 -8.54
CA THR A 96 -2.12 12.98 -8.06
C THR A 96 -1.97 13.26 -6.57
N TRP A 97 -1.77 12.21 -5.78
CA TRP A 97 -1.57 12.30 -4.34
C TRP A 97 -0.81 11.07 -3.84
N TRP A 98 -0.19 11.20 -2.67
CA TRP A 98 0.40 10.09 -1.92
C TRP A 98 0.04 10.20 -0.44
N HIS A 99 -0.03 9.06 0.23
CA HIS A 99 -0.29 8.93 1.66
C HIS A 99 0.73 7.96 2.24
N ARG A 100 1.40 8.36 3.32
CA ARG A 100 2.26 7.46 4.08
C ARG A 100 1.40 6.66 5.06
N ASN A 101 1.44 5.34 4.92
CA ASN A 101 0.65 4.44 5.74
C ASN A 101 1.39 4.11 7.04
N VAL A 102 0.75 4.43 8.18
CA VAL A 102 1.30 4.13 9.50
C VAL A 102 0.96 2.68 9.86
N ALA A 103 2.00 1.84 9.93
CA ALA A 103 1.84 0.41 10.19
C ALA A 103 1.04 0.13 11.48
N ARG A 104 0.19 -0.90 11.41
CA ARG A 104 -0.67 -1.41 12.51
C ARG A 104 -1.80 -0.50 12.98
N THR A 105 -1.78 0.79 12.65
CA THR A 105 -2.87 1.73 13.00
C THR A 105 -3.77 2.03 11.81
N GLN A 106 -3.23 1.99 10.60
CA GLN A 106 -3.94 2.34 9.37
C GLN A 106 -4.16 1.11 8.47
N TYR A 107 -3.93 1.24 7.17
CA TYR A 107 -4.27 0.24 6.17
C TYR A 107 -3.36 -0.99 6.29
N GLY A 108 -3.97 -2.17 6.32
CA GLY A 108 -3.25 -3.43 6.41
C GLY A 108 -3.90 -4.48 5.53
N ILE A 109 -3.08 -5.13 4.71
CA ILE A 109 -3.49 -6.16 3.76
C ILE A 109 -3.38 -7.53 4.42
N GLN A 110 -4.46 -8.31 4.37
CA GLN A 110 -4.48 -9.67 4.88
C GLN A 110 -4.22 -10.65 3.73
N GLY A 111 -3.06 -11.31 3.75
CA GLY A 111 -2.77 -12.47 2.91
C GLY A 111 -3.05 -13.79 3.61
N TRP A 112 -2.40 -14.87 3.18
CA TRP A 112 -2.57 -16.20 3.77
C TRP A 112 -1.73 -16.46 5.04
N LYS A 113 -0.79 -15.57 5.40
CA LYS A 113 -0.11 -15.63 6.71
C LYS A 113 -0.88 -14.88 7.79
N LYS A 114 -0.66 -15.29 9.04
CA LYS A 114 -1.32 -14.72 10.22
C LYS A 114 -1.13 -13.20 10.37
N THR A 115 0.02 -12.68 9.97
CA THR A 115 0.34 -11.25 10.09
C THR A 115 -0.06 -10.50 8.84
N LYS A 116 -0.71 -9.35 9.03
CA LYS A 116 -1.01 -8.42 7.93
C LYS A 116 0.27 -7.81 7.37
N ILE A 117 0.21 -7.48 6.08
CA ILE A 117 1.19 -6.65 5.37
C ILE A 117 0.78 -5.19 5.58
N TYR A 118 1.73 -4.35 5.99
CA TYR A 118 1.50 -2.93 6.22
C TYR A 118 2.42 -2.16 5.28
N PRO A 119 1.94 -1.86 4.06
CA PRO A 119 2.73 -1.12 3.06
C PRO A 119 3.09 0.25 3.61
N ASP A 120 4.16 0.86 3.10
CA ASP A 120 4.65 2.15 3.58
C ASP A 120 3.93 3.31 2.91
N PHE A 121 3.56 3.17 1.64
CA PHE A 121 2.89 4.22 0.86
C PHE A 121 1.68 3.70 0.11
N ILE A 122 0.70 4.59 -0.06
CA ILE A 122 -0.41 4.45 -0.99
C ILE A 122 -0.43 5.72 -1.84
N PHE A 123 -0.47 5.59 -3.16
CA PHE A 123 -0.48 6.76 -4.04
C PHE A 123 -1.32 6.51 -5.28
N THR A 124 -1.80 7.59 -5.89
CA THR A 124 -2.56 7.53 -7.13
C THR A 124 -1.81 8.20 -8.25
N VAL A 125 -1.78 7.51 -9.38
CA VAL A 125 -1.18 7.96 -10.64
C VAL A 125 -2.28 8.15 -11.66
N GLN A 126 -2.19 9.24 -12.42
CA GLN A 126 -3.05 9.52 -13.55
C GLN A 126 -2.18 10.07 -14.69
N ARG A 127 -2.05 9.30 -15.77
CA ARG A 127 -1.43 9.76 -17.00
C ARG A 127 -2.48 10.32 -17.95
N ASP A 128 -2.08 11.22 -18.83
CA ASP A 128 -3.00 11.83 -19.80
C ASP A 128 -3.65 10.76 -20.68
N GLY A 129 -4.98 10.66 -20.60
CA GLY A 129 -5.78 9.69 -21.36
C GLY A 129 -5.80 8.27 -20.79
N GLU A 130 -5.19 8.02 -19.62
CA GLU A 130 -5.26 6.74 -18.90
C GLU A 130 -6.18 6.85 -17.67
N SER A 131 -6.80 5.73 -17.29
CA SER A 131 -7.52 5.63 -16.03
C SER A 131 -6.57 5.73 -14.84
N LYS A 132 -7.08 6.20 -13.70
CA LYS A 132 -6.28 6.31 -12.48
C LYS A 132 -5.80 4.93 -12.02
N ARG A 133 -4.59 4.87 -11.47
CA ARG A 133 -4.07 3.66 -10.82
C ARG A 133 -3.68 3.99 -9.40
N ILE A 134 -4.27 3.27 -8.45
CA ILE A 134 -3.90 3.31 -7.04
C ILE A 134 -2.82 2.26 -6.83
N THR A 135 -1.66 2.71 -6.37
CA THR A 135 -0.53 1.82 -6.05
C THR A 135 -0.33 1.76 -4.56
N VAL A 136 -0.22 0.54 -4.05
CA VAL A 136 0.15 0.23 -2.68
C VAL A 136 1.59 -0.26 -2.69
N LEU A 137 2.48 0.48 -2.05
CA LEU A 137 3.92 0.25 -2.09
C LEU A 137 4.45 -0.13 -0.71
N GLU A 138 5.03 -1.32 -0.62
CA GLU A 138 5.95 -1.69 0.46
C GLU A 138 7.38 -1.44 -0.01
N THR A 139 8.12 -0.65 0.77
CA THR A 139 9.56 -0.48 0.63
C THR A 139 10.30 -1.37 1.62
N LYS A 140 11.42 -1.93 1.18
CA LYS A 140 12.18 -2.85 2.03
C LYS A 140 13.68 -2.59 1.92
N GLY A 141 14.30 -2.29 3.06
CA GLY A 141 15.76 -2.20 3.14
C GLY A 141 16.43 -3.52 2.75
N ASP A 142 17.50 -3.46 1.95
CA ASP A 142 18.14 -4.64 1.34
C ASP A 142 18.66 -5.69 2.33
N PRO A 143 19.25 -5.33 3.49
CA PRO A 143 19.67 -6.31 4.49
C PRO A 143 18.52 -7.14 5.09
N LEU A 144 17.27 -6.74 4.82
CA LEU A 144 16.06 -7.38 5.32
C LEU A 144 15.36 -8.24 4.25
N ASP A 145 15.99 -8.50 3.09
CA ASP A 145 15.45 -9.42 2.09
C ASP A 145 15.56 -10.88 2.57
N ASN A 146 14.41 -11.50 2.84
CA ASN A 146 14.31 -12.85 3.39
C ASN A 146 12.96 -13.50 2.99
N LEU A 147 12.63 -14.66 3.60
CA LEU A 147 11.38 -15.39 3.33
C LEU A 147 10.10 -14.58 3.61
N ASP A 148 10.15 -13.57 4.47
CA ASP A 148 9.02 -12.64 4.67
C ASP A 148 8.86 -11.72 3.45
N THR A 149 9.95 -11.18 2.92
CA THR A 149 9.96 -10.33 1.73
C THR A 149 9.48 -11.09 0.49
N ALA A 150 9.90 -12.35 0.32
CA ALA A 150 9.40 -13.22 -0.75
C ALA A 150 7.88 -13.41 -0.66
N TYR A 151 7.38 -13.77 0.52
CA TYR A 151 5.93 -13.90 0.77
C TYR A 151 5.15 -12.62 0.47
N LYS A 152 5.63 -11.46 0.97
CA LYS A 152 4.93 -10.19 0.75
C LYS A 152 4.82 -9.88 -0.74
N ARG A 153 5.89 -10.13 -1.51
CA ARG A 153 5.91 -9.94 -2.96
C ARG A 153 4.90 -10.84 -3.66
N GLU A 154 4.86 -12.13 -3.32
CA GLU A 154 3.90 -13.08 -3.89
C GLU A 154 2.45 -12.71 -3.54
N ALA A 155 2.19 -12.36 -2.28
CA ALA A 155 0.86 -11.98 -1.83
C ALA A 155 0.37 -10.70 -2.53
N LEU A 156 1.21 -9.67 -2.65
CA LEU A 156 0.86 -8.43 -3.33
C LEU A 156 0.65 -8.63 -4.84
N SER A 157 1.48 -9.44 -5.50
CA SER A 157 1.29 -9.79 -6.93
C SER A 157 -0.03 -10.52 -7.14
N PHE A 158 -0.28 -11.57 -6.35
CA PHE A 158 -1.50 -12.37 -6.46
C PHE A 158 -2.76 -11.53 -6.24
N LEU A 159 -2.77 -10.65 -5.24
CA LEU A 159 -3.89 -9.75 -4.98
C LEU A 159 -4.12 -8.74 -6.10
N SER A 160 -3.04 -8.22 -6.71
CA SER A 160 -3.13 -7.30 -7.84
C SER A 160 -3.75 -7.99 -9.07
N GLU A 161 -3.32 -9.21 -9.38
CA GLU A 161 -3.85 -10.01 -10.49
C GLU A 161 -5.34 -10.37 -10.31
N HIS A 162 -5.81 -10.47 -9.08
CA HIS A 162 -7.18 -10.82 -8.73
C HIS A 162 -8.02 -9.62 -8.26
N PHE A 163 -7.50 -8.39 -8.41
CA PHE A 163 -8.27 -7.19 -8.08
C PHE A 163 -9.48 -7.07 -8.99
N GLN A 164 -10.63 -6.77 -8.40
CA GLN A 164 -11.87 -6.51 -9.12
C GLN A 164 -12.61 -5.34 -8.46
N TRP A 165 -13.40 -4.61 -9.24
CA TRP A 165 -14.35 -3.67 -8.68
C TRP A 165 -15.51 -4.41 -8.02
N ASP A 166 -16.08 -3.80 -6.98
CA ASP A 166 -17.38 -4.26 -6.51
C ASP A 166 -18.45 -3.76 -7.47
N GLU A 167 -18.98 -4.68 -8.28
CA GLU A 167 -20.09 -4.41 -9.21
C GLU A 167 -21.45 -4.55 -8.53
N THR A 168 -21.47 -4.91 -7.24
CA THR A 168 -22.71 -5.13 -6.48
C THR A 168 -23.15 -3.81 -5.87
N THR A 169 -24.23 -3.21 -6.36
CA THR A 169 -24.88 -2.07 -5.71
C THR A 169 -25.82 -2.58 -4.62
N PRO A 170 -25.53 -2.39 -3.31
CA PRO A 170 -26.50 -2.69 -2.26
C PRO A 170 -27.68 -1.72 -2.40
N VAL A 171 -28.91 -2.23 -2.34
CA VAL A 171 -30.12 -1.40 -2.47
C VAL A 171 -30.13 -0.31 -1.39
N GLY A 172 -30.08 0.97 -1.81
CA GLY A 172 -30.11 2.13 -0.91
C GLY A 172 -28.77 2.80 -0.62
N GLU A 173 -27.67 2.33 -1.23
CA GLU A 173 -26.34 2.92 -1.10
C GLU A 173 -25.88 3.58 -2.41
N LEU A 174 -24.87 4.47 -2.31
CA LEU A 174 -24.31 5.19 -3.46
C LEU A 174 -23.72 4.22 -4.47
N GLU A 175 -24.05 4.41 -5.75
CA GLU A 175 -23.47 3.65 -6.86
C GLU A 175 -21.97 3.99 -6.99
N LEU A 176 -21.15 2.95 -7.08
CA LEU A 176 -19.76 3.11 -7.49
C LEU A 176 -19.75 3.27 -9.01
N VAL A 177 -19.56 4.51 -9.49
CA VAL A 177 -19.28 4.73 -10.91
C VAL A 177 -17.86 4.24 -11.15
N ASN A 178 -17.73 3.11 -11.82
CA ASN A 178 -16.43 2.59 -12.22
C ASN A 178 -15.84 3.51 -13.30
N ASP A 179 -14.97 4.42 -12.90
CA ASP A 179 -14.20 5.32 -13.78
C ASP A 179 -13.00 4.61 -14.46
N GLY A 180 -12.93 3.27 -14.34
CA GLY A 180 -11.87 2.43 -14.88
C GLY A 180 -10.60 2.41 -14.04
N GLU A 181 -10.61 2.92 -12.80
CA GLU A 181 -9.40 2.92 -11.98
C GLU A 181 -8.92 1.49 -11.68
N THR A 182 -7.63 1.30 -11.44
CA THR A 182 -7.02 0.00 -11.12
C THR A 182 -6.28 0.06 -9.80
N VAL A 183 -6.13 -1.07 -9.10
CA VAL A 183 -5.32 -1.16 -7.88
C VAL A 183 -4.16 -2.12 -8.12
N GLU A 184 -2.95 -1.69 -7.77
CA GLU A 184 -1.72 -2.47 -7.85
C GLU A 184 -1.02 -2.48 -6.50
N GLY A 185 -0.66 -3.66 -6.00
CA GLY A 185 0.21 -3.85 -4.85
C GLY A 185 1.60 -4.26 -5.31
N THR A 186 2.63 -3.50 -4.93
CA THR A 186 4.02 -3.79 -5.30
C THR A 186 4.96 -3.70 -4.10
N LEU A 187 6.03 -4.49 -4.15
CA LEU A 187 7.13 -4.46 -3.18
C LEU A 187 8.43 -4.15 -3.89
N ILE A 188 9.10 -3.09 -3.44
CA ILE A 188 10.35 -2.62 -4.03
C ILE A 188 11.45 -2.60 -2.96
N LEU A 189 12.61 -3.16 -3.31
CA LEU A 189 13.81 -3.09 -2.45
C LEU A 189 14.46 -1.70 -2.58
N MET A 190 14.98 -1.17 -1.47
CA MET A 190 15.52 0.19 -1.43
C MET A 190 16.74 0.38 -2.34
N SER A 191 17.68 -0.56 -2.46
CA SER A 191 18.79 -0.42 -3.42
C SER A 191 18.37 -0.20 -4.88
N GLY A 192 17.15 -0.62 -5.24
CA GLY A 192 16.66 -0.58 -6.62
C GLY A 192 15.45 0.32 -6.83
N TRP A 193 15.03 1.10 -5.85
CA TRP A 193 13.74 1.79 -5.93
C TRP A 193 13.71 2.85 -7.03
N GLN A 194 14.79 3.59 -7.24
CA GLN A 194 14.91 4.59 -8.31
C GLN A 194 14.76 3.98 -9.72
N ALA A 195 15.14 2.71 -9.90
CA ALA A 195 15.03 2.02 -11.18
C ALA A 195 13.65 1.37 -11.39
N LYS A 196 12.98 0.97 -10.30
CA LYS A 196 11.72 0.20 -10.36
C LYS A 196 10.48 1.07 -10.19
N LEU A 197 10.51 2.05 -9.29
CA LEU A 197 9.38 2.94 -9.01
C LEU A 197 8.85 3.67 -10.26
N PRO A 198 9.69 4.14 -11.22
CA PRO A 198 9.20 4.76 -12.44
C PRO A 198 8.23 3.91 -13.28
N ALA A 199 8.29 2.58 -13.20
CA ALA A 199 7.33 1.71 -13.91
C ALA A 199 5.90 1.83 -13.36
N HIS A 200 5.77 2.31 -12.12
CA HIS A 200 4.51 2.46 -11.40
C HIS A 200 3.96 3.90 -11.44
N LEU A 201 4.63 4.83 -12.12
CA LEU A 201 4.31 6.27 -12.20
C LEU A 201 3.92 6.72 -13.59
#